data_AF-A0A3D2B8I1-F1
#
_entry.id   AF-A0A3D2B8I1-F1
#
_cell.length_a   1.000
_cell.length_b   1.000
_cell.length_c   1.000
_cell.angle_alpha   90.00
_cell.angle_beta   90.00
_cell.angle_gamma   90.00
#
_symmetry.space_group_name_H-M   'P 1'
#
loop_
_entity.id
_entity.type
_entity.pdbx_description
1 polymer ?
#
loop_
_entity_poly.entity_id
_entity_poly.type
_entity_poly.pdbx_seq_one_letter_code
_entity_poly.pdbx_strand_id
1 'polypeptide(L)'
;MSRKQLALLEPALVRQALMDAIKKLDPRVQWRNPVMFIVWLGSLLTTLLALAMACGWLSGSATFTAAISLWLWFTVLFANVAEALAEGRSKAQANSLKGVQKTAFARKLREAKYGAASETVPADTLRKGDIVLVEAGDIIPCDGEVIEGGASVDESAITGESAPVIRESGGDFASVTGGTRILSDWLVIQCSVNPGETFLDRMIAMVEGAQRRKTPNEIALTILLVALTIVFLLATATLWPFSSYGGTAVSVTVLVALLVCLIPTTIGGLLSAIGVAGMSRMLAANVIATSGRAVEAAGDVDVLLLDKTGTITLGNRQASEFLPAPGVDEQTLADAAQLASLADETPEGRSIVILAKQRFNLRQRDVQSLHATFVPFTAQTRMSGINIQDRLIRKGSVDAIRRHIAANNGHFPPQVDTLVENVARQWATPLVVAEGATVLGVIALKDIVKGGIKERFAQLRKMGIKTVMITGDNRLTAAAIAAEAGVDDFLSEATPEAKLALIRQYQGEGRLVAMTGDGTNDAPALAQADVAVAMNSGTQAAKEA
;
A
#
# COMPACT_ATOMS: atom_id res chain seq x y z
N MET A 1 -10.40 2.58 16.14
CA MET A 1 -10.81 3.99 16.33
C MET A 1 -11.33 4.52 15.00
N SER A 2 -12.56 5.05 14.97
CA SER A 2 -13.19 5.62 13.77
C SER A 2 -12.34 6.78 13.23
N ARG A 3 -11.77 6.63 12.02
CA ARG A 3 -11.06 7.71 11.30
C ARG A 3 -11.99 8.91 11.14
N LYS A 4 -11.83 9.95 11.96
CA LYS A 4 -12.27 11.30 11.56
C LYS A 4 -11.40 11.67 10.36
N GLN A 5 -11.96 11.66 9.17
CA GLN A 5 -11.33 12.33 8.03
C GLN A 5 -11.15 13.79 8.45
N LEU A 6 -9.90 14.19 8.71
CA LEU A 6 -9.56 15.57 9.01
C LEU A 6 -10.09 16.42 7.85
N ALA A 7 -11.12 17.23 8.11
CA ALA A 7 -11.72 18.06 7.09
C ALA A 7 -10.67 19.07 6.61
N LEU A 8 -10.68 19.38 5.30
CA LEU A 8 -9.77 20.34 4.66
C LEU A 8 -9.74 21.72 5.35
N LEU A 9 -10.77 22.04 6.12
CA LEU A 9 -10.99 23.32 6.78
C LEU A 9 -11.04 23.18 8.31
N GLU A 10 -10.38 22.18 8.89
CA GLU A 10 -10.31 22.10 10.35
C GLU A 10 -9.67 23.37 10.95
N PRO A 11 -10.33 24.03 11.93
CA PRO A 11 -9.90 25.34 12.42
C PRO A 11 -8.46 25.35 12.96
N ALA A 12 -8.04 24.26 13.61
CA ALA A 12 -6.69 24.12 14.15
C ALA A 12 -5.64 24.04 13.03
N LEU A 13 -5.92 23.26 11.98
CA LEU A 13 -5.04 23.12 10.81
C LEU A 13 -4.92 24.44 10.05
N VAL A 14 -6.04 25.12 9.82
CA VAL A 14 -6.06 26.42 9.14
C VAL A 14 -5.30 27.48 9.93
N ARG A 15 -5.48 27.54 11.26
CA ARG A 15 -4.74 28.48 12.12
C ARG A 15 -3.23 28.24 12.04
N GLN A 16 -2.79 26.99 12.08
CA GLN A 16 -1.38 26.66 11.97
C GLN A 16 -0.82 26.99 10.58
N ALA A 17 -1.58 26.69 9.52
CA ALA A 17 -1.21 27.02 8.14
C ALA A 17 -1.05 28.53 7.93
N LEU A 18 -1.93 29.36 8.51
CA LEU A 18 -1.80 30.82 8.47
C LEU A 18 -0.52 31.30 9.18
N MET A 19 -0.20 30.75 10.36
CA MET A 19 1.03 31.11 11.08
C MET A 19 2.28 30.72 10.29
N ASP A 20 2.31 29.53 9.69
CA ASP A 20 3.43 29.07 8.89
C ASP A 20 3.55 29.83 7.57
N ALA A 21 2.44 30.24 6.96
CA ALA A 21 2.43 31.07 5.75
C ALA A 21 3.08 32.45 5.98
N ILE A 22 2.89 33.04 7.17
CA ILE A 22 3.55 34.29 7.56
C ILE A 22 5.06 34.06 7.74
N LYS A 23 5.48 32.96 8.36
CA LYS A 23 6.92 32.62 8.47
C LYS A 23 7.58 32.44 7.11
N LYS A 24 6.84 31.88 6.13
CA LYS A 24 7.30 31.71 4.75
C LYS A 24 7.46 33.03 3.98
N LEU A 25 7.08 34.19 4.54
CA LEU A 25 7.39 35.50 3.94
C LEU A 25 8.88 35.87 4.02
N ASP A 26 9.71 35.12 4.75
CA ASP A 26 11.16 35.32 4.79
C ASP A 26 11.76 35.21 3.37
N PRO A 27 12.55 36.19 2.90
CA PRO A 27 13.19 36.15 1.59
C PRO A 27 14.06 34.89 1.37
N ARG A 28 14.62 34.31 2.44
CA ARG A 28 15.41 33.07 2.41
C ARG A 28 14.58 31.83 2.05
N VAL A 29 13.26 31.91 2.18
CA VAL A 29 12.33 30.86 1.75
C VAL A 29 11.86 31.15 0.32
N GLN A 30 11.44 32.39 0.06
CA GLN A 30 10.83 32.78 -1.22
C GLN A 30 11.77 32.64 -2.43
N TRP A 31 13.09 32.89 -2.28
CA TRP A 31 14.02 32.80 -3.42
C TRP A 31 14.09 31.41 -4.09
N ARG A 32 13.67 30.35 -3.37
CA ARG A 32 13.59 28.99 -3.93
C ARG A 32 12.46 28.82 -4.95
N ASN A 33 11.47 29.72 -4.93
CA ASN A 33 10.39 29.79 -5.91
C ASN A 33 10.54 31.09 -6.73
N PRO A 34 11.17 31.05 -7.91
CA PRO A 34 11.51 32.25 -8.67
C PRO A 34 10.28 33.07 -9.06
N VAL A 35 9.15 32.41 -9.37
CA VAL A 35 7.89 33.08 -9.73
C VAL A 35 7.36 33.90 -8.56
N MET A 36 7.20 33.27 -7.39
CA MET A 36 6.65 33.95 -6.20
C MET A 36 7.64 34.96 -5.61
N PHE A 37 8.95 34.76 -5.80
CA PHE A 37 9.96 35.72 -5.39
C PHE A 37 9.85 37.06 -6.13
N ILE A 38 9.54 37.04 -7.43
CA ILE A 38 9.29 38.28 -8.20
C ILE A 38 8.05 39.00 -7.67
N VAL A 39 6.98 38.28 -7.35
CA VAL A 39 5.79 38.87 -6.73
C VAL A 39 6.14 39.49 -5.39
N TRP A 40 6.91 38.80 -4.55
CA TRP A 40 7.37 39.31 -3.25
C TRP A 40 8.21 40.59 -3.38
N LEU A 41 9.15 40.63 -4.34
CA LEU A 41 9.93 41.83 -4.64
C LEU A 41 9.04 42.98 -5.15
N GLY A 42 8.06 42.67 -5.99
CA GLY A 42 7.06 43.63 -6.46
C GLY A 42 6.21 44.19 -5.31
N SER A 43 5.75 43.34 -4.39
CA SER A 43 5.01 43.75 -3.18
C SER A 43 5.86 44.66 -2.29
N LEU A 44 7.13 44.31 -2.08
CA LEU A 44 8.05 45.10 -1.27
C LEU A 44 8.30 46.48 -1.91
N LEU A 45 8.64 46.51 -3.19
CA LEU A 45 8.89 47.75 -3.93
C LEU A 45 7.67 48.67 -3.94
N THR A 46 6.49 48.14 -4.27
CA THR A 46 5.24 48.93 -4.29
C THR A 46 4.85 49.44 -2.91
N THR A 47 5.11 48.67 -1.85
CA THR A 47 4.91 49.12 -0.47
C THR A 47 5.85 50.28 -0.12
N LEU A 48 7.13 50.19 -0.48
CA LEU A 48 8.09 51.28 -0.27
C LEU A 48 7.72 52.54 -1.05
N LEU A 49 7.25 52.38 -2.30
CA LEU A 49 6.75 53.49 -3.11
C LEU A 49 5.51 54.14 -2.50
N ALA A 50 4.55 53.35 -2.00
CA ALA A 50 3.37 53.88 -1.32
C ALA A 50 3.74 54.70 -0.07
N LEU A 51 4.67 54.21 0.74
CA LEU A 51 5.17 54.91 1.93
C LEU A 51 5.89 56.21 1.56
N ALA A 52 6.79 56.17 0.58
CA ALA A 52 7.49 57.36 0.11
C ALA A 52 6.54 58.42 -0.49
N MET A 53 5.50 57.99 -1.21
CA MET A 53 4.45 58.91 -1.70
C MET A 53 3.61 59.48 -0.54
N ALA A 54 3.26 58.66 0.46
CA ALA A 54 2.52 59.11 1.64
C ALA A 54 3.32 60.11 2.51
N CYS A 55 4.64 59.94 2.59
CA CYS A 55 5.55 60.86 3.27
C CYS A 55 5.91 62.11 2.44
N GLY A 56 5.39 62.22 1.20
CA GLY A 56 5.64 63.36 0.32
C GLY A 56 7.01 63.38 -0.36
N TRP A 57 7.78 62.29 -0.31
CA TRP A 57 9.09 62.17 -0.97
C TRP A 57 8.97 61.90 -2.47
N LEU A 58 7.84 61.34 -2.91
CA LEU A 58 7.52 61.06 -4.30
C LEU A 58 6.14 61.61 -4.67
N SER A 59 5.98 62.08 -5.90
CA SER A 59 4.69 62.47 -6.46
C SER A 59 3.89 61.25 -6.91
N GLY A 60 2.60 61.19 -6.59
CA GLY A 60 1.70 60.14 -7.06
C GLY A 60 0.52 59.88 -6.13
N SER A 61 -0.34 58.92 -6.50
CA SER A 61 -1.43 58.46 -5.64
C SER A 61 -0.92 57.38 -4.67
N ALA A 62 -0.68 57.78 -3.42
CA ALA A 62 -0.29 56.85 -2.35
C ALA A 62 -1.37 55.80 -2.08
N THR A 63 -2.66 56.19 -2.13
CA THR A 63 -3.80 55.31 -1.89
C THR A 63 -3.92 54.21 -2.95
N PHE A 64 -3.79 54.56 -4.23
CA PHE A 64 -3.78 53.58 -5.31
C PHE A 64 -2.60 52.62 -5.18
N THR A 65 -1.39 53.13 -4.93
CA THR A 65 -0.19 52.31 -4.80
C THR A 65 -0.26 51.37 -3.59
N ALA A 66 -0.81 51.83 -2.46
CA ALA A 66 -1.04 51.01 -1.28
C ALA A 66 -2.10 49.91 -1.52
N ALA A 67 -3.16 50.20 -2.29
CA ALA A 67 -4.16 49.19 -2.64
C ALA A 67 -3.57 48.07 -3.51
N ILE A 68 -2.73 48.42 -4.49
CA ILE A 68 -2.01 47.44 -5.31
C ILE A 68 -1.06 46.61 -4.42
N SER A 69 -0.23 47.26 -3.60
CA SER A 69 0.72 46.54 -2.75
C SER A 69 0.04 45.57 -1.78
N LEU A 70 -1.14 45.93 -1.24
CA LEU A 70 -1.95 45.06 -0.40
C LEU A 70 -2.38 43.77 -1.14
N TRP A 71 -2.86 43.90 -2.37
CA TRP A 71 -3.25 42.74 -3.20
C TRP A 71 -2.05 41.88 -3.61
N LEU A 72 -0.89 42.49 -3.85
CA LEU A 72 0.34 41.74 -4.13
C LEU A 72 0.78 40.94 -2.89
N TRP A 73 0.73 41.53 -1.69
CA TRP A 73 0.98 40.79 -0.44
C TRP A 73 -0.04 39.68 -0.21
N PHE A 74 -1.32 39.94 -0.48
CA PHE A 74 -2.36 38.91 -0.42
C PHE A 74 -2.07 37.74 -1.37
N THR A 75 -1.57 38.02 -2.57
CA THR A 75 -1.19 36.99 -3.56
C THR A 75 -0.07 36.09 -3.04
N VAL A 76 0.97 36.67 -2.43
CA VAL A 76 2.06 35.90 -1.80
C VAL A 76 1.54 35.06 -0.63
N LEU A 77 0.75 35.67 0.26
CA LEU A 77 0.17 34.98 1.41
C LEU A 77 -0.74 33.82 0.97
N PHE A 78 -1.56 34.01 -0.05
CA PHE A 78 -2.45 32.98 -0.56
C PHE A 78 -1.67 31.73 -1.03
N ALA A 79 -0.60 31.93 -1.80
CA ALA A 79 0.27 30.84 -2.23
C ALA A 79 0.92 30.12 -1.03
N ASN A 80 1.45 30.87 -0.07
CA ASN A 80 2.09 30.30 1.13
C ASN A 80 1.09 29.50 1.99
N VAL A 81 -0.15 29.98 2.11
CA VAL A 81 -1.23 29.28 2.84
C VAL A 81 -1.60 27.98 2.15
N ALA A 82 -1.74 27.98 0.82
CA ALA A 82 -2.05 26.77 0.06
C ALA A 82 -0.99 25.67 0.26
N GLU A 83 0.29 26.05 0.21
CA GLU A 83 1.40 25.13 0.49
C GLU A 83 1.41 24.65 1.94
N ALA A 84 1.24 25.56 2.91
CA ALA A 84 1.23 25.21 4.34
C ALA A 84 0.05 24.30 4.71
N LEU A 85 -1.12 24.48 4.07
CA LEU A 85 -2.28 23.62 4.27
C LEU A 85 -2.03 22.20 3.74
N ALA A 86 -1.41 22.08 2.56
CA ALA A 86 -1.02 20.78 2.00
C ALA A 86 0.00 20.06 2.91
N GLU A 87 1.04 20.76 3.37
CA GLU A 87 2.04 20.21 4.29
C GLU A 87 1.46 19.83 5.66
N GLY A 88 0.59 20.66 6.23
CA GLY A 88 0.03 20.45 7.56
C GLY A 88 -0.78 19.15 7.65
N ARG A 89 -1.55 18.84 6.61
CA ARG A 89 -2.32 17.58 6.51
C ARG A 89 -1.39 16.37 6.48
N SER A 90 -0.33 16.43 5.68
CA SER A 90 0.67 15.38 5.61
C SER A 90 1.33 15.19 6.98
N LYS A 91 1.86 16.26 7.60
CA LYS A 91 2.51 16.20 8.92
C LYS A 91 1.60 15.65 10.03
N ALA A 92 0.30 15.97 10.03
CA ALA A 92 -0.64 15.43 11.00
C ALA A 92 -0.73 13.89 10.93
N GLN A 93 -0.72 13.32 9.73
CA GLN A 93 -0.73 11.87 9.52
C GLN A 93 0.60 11.23 9.97
N ALA A 94 1.75 11.84 9.68
CA ALA A 94 3.04 11.37 10.19
C ALA A 94 3.13 11.40 11.71
N ASN A 95 2.63 12.47 12.35
CA ASN A 95 2.66 12.59 13.80
C ASN A 95 1.83 11.51 14.52
N SER A 96 0.72 11.08 13.91
CA SER A 96 -0.06 9.94 14.42
C SER A 96 0.74 8.64 14.39
N LEU A 97 1.54 8.41 13.34
CA LEU A 97 2.40 7.23 13.21
C LEU A 97 3.57 7.29 14.21
N LYS A 98 4.21 8.46 14.38
CA LYS A 98 5.25 8.68 15.39
C LYS A 98 4.79 8.41 16.82
N GLY A 99 3.51 8.63 17.12
CA GLY A 99 2.93 8.34 18.43
C GLY A 99 3.02 6.86 18.81
N VAL A 100 2.96 5.96 17.83
CA VAL A 100 3.04 4.50 18.04
C VAL A 100 4.46 4.05 18.41
N GLN A 101 5.49 4.74 17.90
CA GLN A 101 6.91 4.35 18.07
C GLN A 101 7.49 4.69 19.44
N LYS A 102 6.92 5.67 20.17
CA LYS A 102 7.56 6.30 21.34
C LYS A 102 7.53 5.49 22.65
N THR A 103 6.96 4.28 22.69
CA THR A 103 6.70 3.59 23.97
C THR A 103 6.96 2.08 23.97
N ALA A 104 7.69 1.51 23.00
CA ALA A 104 7.91 0.06 22.96
C ALA A 104 9.19 -0.35 23.72
N PHE A 105 9.04 -1.28 24.67
CA PHE A 105 10.14 -2.10 25.20
C PHE A 105 10.15 -3.42 24.43
N ALA A 106 11.33 -4.01 24.27
CA ALA A 106 11.53 -5.29 23.59
C ALA A 106 12.22 -6.29 24.51
N ARG A 107 11.86 -7.58 24.37
CA ARG A 107 12.52 -8.68 25.09
C ARG A 107 13.56 -9.32 24.19
N LYS A 108 14.82 -8.89 24.32
CA LYS A 108 15.94 -9.41 23.52
C LYS A 108 16.42 -10.75 24.09
N LEU A 109 16.48 -11.78 23.24
CA LEU A 109 16.99 -13.09 23.60
C LEU A 109 18.50 -13.17 23.38
N ARG A 110 19.20 -13.87 24.27
CA ARG A 110 20.65 -14.15 24.10
C ARG A 110 20.93 -15.27 23.11
N GLU A 111 19.99 -16.19 22.93
CA GLU A 111 20.07 -17.30 21.98
C GLU A 111 18.84 -17.32 21.09
N ALA A 112 19.00 -17.82 19.86
CA ALA A 112 17.96 -17.90 18.83
C ALA A 112 16.94 -19.02 19.07
N LYS A 113 16.44 -19.16 20.31
CA LYS A 113 15.52 -20.23 20.71
C LYS A 113 14.47 -19.73 21.68
N TYR A 114 13.24 -20.21 21.52
CA TYR A 114 12.18 -20.00 22.50
C TYR A 114 12.59 -20.56 23.88
N GLY A 115 12.33 -19.77 24.93
CA GLY A 115 12.68 -20.11 26.30
C GLY A 115 14.12 -19.77 26.73
N ALA A 116 14.93 -19.18 25.84
CA ALA A 116 16.24 -18.64 26.21
C ALA A 116 16.11 -17.43 27.16
N ALA A 117 17.17 -17.12 27.91
CA ALA A 117 17.20 -15.96 28.80
C ALA A 117 17.00 -14.66 28.00
N SER A 118 15.99 -13.87 28.39
CA SER A 118 15.66 -12.58 27.77
C SER A 118 16.04 -11.40 28.65
N GLU A 119 16.50 -10.31 28.05
CA GLU A 119 16.69 -9.01 28.68
C GLU A 119 15.72 -7.98 28.09
N THR A 120 15.15 -7.12 28.93
CA THR A 120 14.26 -6.04 28.47
C THR A 120 15.10 -4.85 28.06
N VAL A 121 15.02 -4.47 26.79
CA VAL A 121 15.74 -3.33 26.21
C VAL A 121 14.76 -2.34 25.56
N PRO A 122 15.08 -1.04 25.53
CA PRO A 122 14.30 -0.07 24.74
C PRO A 122 14.29 -0.44 23.25
N ALA A 123 13.14 -0.34 22.56
CA ALA A 123 13.03 -0.78 21.16
C ALA A 123 13.92 0.03 20.20
N ASP A 124 14.21 1.30 20.50
CA ASP A 124 15.12 2.16 19.73
C ASP A 124 16.60 1.74 19.79
N THR A 125 16.96 0.89 20.76
CA THR A 125 18.30 0.31 20.86
C THR A 125 18.49 -0.96 20.04
N LEU A 126 17.41 -1.55 19.53
CA LEU A 126 17.50 -2.73 18.67
C LEU A 126 18.29 -2.42 17.39
N ARG A 127 19.06 -3.39 16.93
CA ARG A 127 19.83 -3.31 15.68
C ARG A 127 19.54 -4.51 14.79
N LYS A 128 19.87 -4.38 13.52
CA LYS A 128 19.80 -5.50 12.57
C LYS A 128 20.58 -6.70 13.11
N GLY A 129 19.95 -7.87 13.09
CA GLY A 129 20.48 -9.13 13.59
C GLY A 129 20.06 -9.47 15.03
N ASP A 130 19.55 -8.51 15.80
CA ASP A 130 19.05 -8.76 17.16
C ASP A 130 17.84 -9.67 17.15
N ILE A 131 17.77 -10.57 18.14
CA ILE A 131 16.68 -11.55 18.26
C ILE A 131 15.78 -11.13 19.41
N VAL A 132 14.49 -11.00 19.16
CA VAL A 132 13.51 -10.59 20.17
C VAL A 132 12.34 -11.56 20.23
N LEU A 133 11.86 -11.78 21.46
CA LEU A 133 10.65 -12.53 21.75
C LEU A 133 9.47 -11.55 21.84
N VAL A 134 8.38 -11.90 21.17
CA VAL A 134 7.12 -11.16 21.20
C VAL A 134 5.99 -12.14 21.50
N GLU A 135 5.17 -11.84 22.52
CA GLU A 135 4.08 -12.72 22.98
C GLU A 135 2.71 -12.04 22.85
N ALA A 136 1.64 -12.83 22.76
CA ALA A 136 0.26 -12.36 22.66
C ALA A 136 -0.05 -11.11 23.51
N GLY A 137 -0.49 -10.03 22.85
CA GLY A 137 -0.76 -8.73 23.47
C GLY A 137 0.34 -7.67 23.25
N ASP A 138 1.58 -8.09 22.96
CA ASP A 138 2.70 -7.18 22.72
C ASP A 138 2.60 -6.48 21.35
N ILE A 139 3.34 -5.37 21.22
CA ILE A 139 3.57 -4.71 19.94
C ILE A 139 4.93 -5.19 19.41
N ILE A 140 4.98 -5.55 18.13
CA ILE A 140 6.23 -5.93 17.46
C ILE A 140 7.18 -4.72 17.46
N PRO A 141 8.38 -4.82 18.05
CA PRO A 141 9.21 -3.64 18.31
C PRO A 141 10.03 -3.16 17.10
N CYS A 142 10.31 -4.02 16.14
CA CYS A 142 11.10 -3.73 14.93
C CYS A 142 10.64 -4.61 13.77
N ASP A 143 10.92 -4.21 12.53
CA ASP A 143 10.70 -5.10 11.38
C ASP A 143 11.73 -6.23 11.40
N GLY A 144 11.31 -7.39 10.92
CA GLY A 144 12.15 -8.58 10.95
C GLY A 144 11.54 -9.78 10.27
N GLU A 145 12.23 -10.90 10.40
CA GLU A 145 11.75 -12.21 9.96
C GLU A 145 11.54 -13.12 11.17
N VAL A 146 10.45 -13.89 11.15
CA VAL A 146 10.15 -14.93 12.13
C VAL A 146 11.11 -16.09 11.90
N ILE A 147 11.95 -16.35 12.90
CA ILE A 147 12.89 -17.47 12.88
C ILE A 147 12.33 -18.71 13.59
N GLU A 148 11.43 -18.51 14.56
CA GLU A 148 10.77 -19.59 15.29
C GLU A 148 9.38 -19.16 15.77
N GLY A 149 8.43 -20.11 15.75
CA GLY A 149 7.05 -19.89 16.17
C GLY A 149 6.11 -19.54 15.02
N GLY A 150 4.85 -19.33 15.38
CA GLY A 150 3.78 -18.95 14.46
C GLY A 150 2.62 -18.34 15.24
N ALA A 151 2.09 -17.22 14.77
CA ALA A 151 1.08 -16.44 15.49
C ALA A 151 0.20 -15.64 14.54
N SER A 152 -0.96 -15.22 15.06
CA SER A 152 -1.81 -14.23 14.41
C SER A 152 -1.42 -12.81 14.83
N VAL A 153 -1.33 -11.90 13.84
CA VAL A 153 -0.89 -10.51 14.01
C VAL A 153 -1.95 -9.56 13.46
N ASP A 154 -2.29 -8.54 14.26
CA ASP A 154 -3.10 -7.40 13.87
C ASP A 154 -2.21 -6.34 13.21
N GLU A 155 -2.30 -6.26 11.88
CA GLU A 155 -1.59 -5.26 11.07
C GLU A 155 -2.44 -4.00 10.80
N SER A 156 -3.57 -3.82 11.49
CA SER A 156 -4.51 -2.70 11.25
C SER A 156 -3.91 -1.32 11.43
N ALA A 157 -2.86 -1.20 12.25
CA ALA A 157 -2.10 0.05 12.42
C ALA A 157 -1.46 0.54 11.10
N ILE A 158 -1.18 -0.40 10.19
CA ILE A 158 -0.43 -0.16 8.95
C ILE A 158 -1.35 -0.34 7.73
N THR A 159 -2.03 -1.47 7.64
CA THR A 159 -2.88 -1.80 6.49
C THR A 159 -4.25 -1.14 6.58
N GLY A 160 -4.69 -0.77 7.79
CA GLY A 160 -6.04 -0.29 8.04
C GLY A 160 -7.12 -1.39 7.96
N GLU A 161 -6.75 -2.64 7.67
CA GLU A 161 -7.65 -3.79 7.66
C GLU A 161 -7.72 -4.42 9.04
N SER A 162 -8.92 -4.79 9.50
CA SER A 162 -9.14 -5.35 10.85
C SER A 162 -9.02 -6.88 10.91
N ALA A 163 -8.75 -7.55 9.78
CA ALA A 163 -8.59 -8.99 9.75
C ALA A 163 -7.16 -9.36 10.18
N PRO A 164 -6.99 -10.29 11.13
CA PRO A 164 -5.66 -10.73 11.54
C PRO A 164 -4.98 -11.58 10.46
N VAL A 165 -3.66 -11.45 10.37
CA VAL A 165 -2.79 -12.14 9.40
C VAL A 165 -1.89 -13.13 10.13
N ILE A 166 -1.64 -14.30 9.55
CA ILE A 166 -0.76 -15.32 10.14
C ILE A 166 0.68 -15.03 9.73
N ARG A 167 1.60 -15.12 10.70
CA ARG A 167 3.05 -15.00 10.51
C ARG A 167 3.73 -16.22 11.12
N GLU A 168 4.57 -16.91 10.36
CA GLU A 168 5.24 -18.16 10.77
C GLU A 168 6.65 -18.29 10.19
N SER A 169 7.51 -19.07 10.82
CA SER A 169 8.87 -19.29 10.33
C SER A 169 8.93 -20.20 9.09
N GLY A 170 9.94 -19.99 8.24
CA GLY A 170 10.30 -20.94 7.18
C GLY A 170 9.51 -20.85 5.87
N GLY A 171 8.90 -19.71 5.55
CA GLY A 171 8.20 -19.47 4.30
C GLY A 171 7.98 -17.99 3.96
N ASP A 172 7.17 -17.71 2.94
CA ASP A 172 6.88 -16.35 2.46
C ASP A 172 6.12 -15.48 3.49
N PHE A 173 5.52 -16.11 4.52
CA PHE A 173 4.82 -15.44 5.61
C PHE A 173 5.71 -15.08 6.81
N ALA A 174 7.03 -15.27 6.71
CA ALA A 174 7.95 -15.01 7.81
C ALA A 174 8.20 -13.52 8.09
N SER A 175 7.93 -12.61 7.14
CA SER A 175 8.19 -11.18 7.37
C SER A 175 7.15 -10.56 8.32
N VAL A 176 7.61 -9.87 9.36
CA VAL A 176 6.77 -9.12 10.31
C VAL A 176 7.11 -7.63 10.27
N THR A 177 6.13 -6.79 10.61
CA THR A 177 6.30 -5.33 10.58
C THR A 177 6.20 -4.75 11.99
N GLY A 178 7.14 -3.90 12.36
CA GLY A 178 7.18 -3.17 13.62
C GLY A 178 5.97 -2.24 13.78
N GLY A 179 5.46 -2.14 15.00
CA GLY A 179 4.26 -1.38 15.35
C GLY A 179 2.93 -2.14 15.17
N THR A 180 2.95 -3.34 14.60
CA THR A 180 1.81 -4.26 14.57
C THR A 180 1.67 -5.00 15.89
N ARG A 181 0.49 -5.55 16.19
CA ARG A 181 0.22 -6.21 17.48
C ARG A 181 0.05 -7.71 17.30
N ILE A 182 0.73 -8.51 18.11
CA ILE A 182 0.50 -9.95 18.14
C ILE A 182 -0.77 -10.26 18.94
N LEU A 183 -1.62 -11.14 18.41
CA LEU A 183 -2.91 -11.49 19.00
C LEU A 183 -2.90 -12.87 19.68
N SER A 184 -2.17 -13.83 19.12
CA SER A 184 -2.07 -15.20 19.64
C SER A 184 -0.62 -15.64 19.80
N ASP A 185 -0.41 -16.68 20.61
CA ASP A 185 0.86 -17.42 20.71
C ASP A 185 2.09 -16.53 20.98
N TRP A 186 3.20 -16.83 20.30
CA TRP A 186 4.47 -16.14 20.41
C TRP A 186 5.27 -16.23 19.11
N LEU A 187 6.16 -15.27 18.90
CA LEU A 187 7.10 -15.23 17.79
C LEU A 187 8.50 -14.91 18.30
N VAL A 188 9.50 -15.65 17.83
CA VAL A 188 10.89 -15.24 17.90
C VAL A 188 11.26 -14.64 16.55
N ILE A 189 11.62 -13.36 16.57
CA ILE A 189 11.89 -12.58 15.36
C ILE A 189 13.34 -12.09 15.36
N GLN A 190 13.97 -12.12 14.21
CA GLN A 190 15.26 -11.48 13.98
C GLN A 190 15.05 -10.13 13.30
N CYS A 191 15.52 -9.05 13.93
CA CYS A 191 15.42 -7.71 13.39
C CYS A 191 16.19 -7.62 12.07
N SER A 192 15.54 -7.16 10.99
CA SER A 192 16.15 -7.11 9.66
C SER A 192 16.61 -5.70 9.25
N VAL A 193 16.20 -4.68 10.00
CA VAL A 193 16.47 -3.26 9.74
C VAL A 193 17.07 -2.57 10.97
N ASN A 194 17.77 -1.46 10.73
CA ASN A 194 18.24 -0.58 11.81
C ASN A 194 17.20 0.51 12.15
N PRO A 195 17.30 1.17 13.31
CA PRO A 195 16.45 2.32 13.61
C PRO A 195 16.62 3.42 12.58
N GLY A 196 15.51 4.04 12.17
CA GLY A 196 15.47 4.99 11.06
C GLY A 196 15.21 4.33 9.70
N GLU A 197 15.32 3.01 9.59
CA GLU A 197 15.07 2.25 8.36
C GLU A 197 13.78 1.39 8.44
N THR A 198 13.10 1.43 9.59
CA THR A 198 11.85 0.69 9.82
C THR A 198 10.75 1.14 8.87
N PHE A 199 9.75 0.30 8.67
CA PHE A 199 8.61 0.55 7.80
C PHE A 199 7.87 1.81 8.24
N LEU A 200 7.66 1.98 9.55
CA LEU A 200 7.08 3.20 10.12
C LEU A 200 7.98 4.42 9.87
N ASP A 201 9.31 4.30 10.03
CA ASP A 201 10.25 5.38 9.73
C ASP A 201 10.22 5.77 8.24
N ARG A 202 10.09 4.80 7.33
CA ARG A 202 9.94 5.06 5.88
C ARG A 202 8.63 5.78 5.57
N MET A 203 7.52 5.39 6.20
CA MET A 203 6.24 6.10 6.08
C MET A 203 6.37 7.55 6.60
N ILE A 204 7.04 7.73 7.73
CA ILE A 204 7.31 9.05 8.31
C ILE A 204 8.17 9.89 7.36
N ALA A 205 9.29 9.34 6.87
CA ALA A 205 10.23 10.04 5.98
C ALA A 205 9.55 10.51 4.68
N MET A 206 8.68 9.68 4.11
CA MET A 206 7.88 10.02 2.93
C MET A 206 6.97 11.23 3.17
N VAL A 207 6.36 11.29 4.35
CA VAL A 207 5.38 12.31 4.69
C VAL A 207 6.03 13.61 5.15
N GLU A 208 7.18 13.52 5.85
CA GLU A 208 7.93 14.69 6.33
C GLU A 208 8.70 15.41 5.21
N GLY A 209 8.78 14.83 4.01
CA GLY A 209 9.23 15.52 2.80
C GLY A 209 10.70 15.94 2.80
N ALA A 210 11.48 15.56 3.83
CA ALA A 210 12.87 15.99 4.03
C ALA A 210 13.82 15.55 2.90
N GLN A 211 13.39 14.65 2.02
CA GLN A 211 14.16 14.16 0.87
C GLN A 211 13.45 14.32 -0.49
N ARG A 212 12.35 15.11 -0.57
CA ARG A 212 11.61 15.25 -1.85
C ARG A 212 12.41 16.05 -2.86
N ARG A 213 12.97 15.37 -3.86
CA ARG A 213 13.45 16.00 -5.09
C ARG A 213 12.26 16.41 -5.96
N LYS A 214 12.41 17.51 -6.71
CA LYS A 214 11.43 17.88 -7.74
C LYS A 214 11.33 16.76 -8.76
N THR A 215 10.12 16.47 -9.19
CA THR A 215 9.84 15.42 -10.15
C THR A 215 10.10 15.90 -11.60
N PRO A 216 10.22 15.01 -12.58
CA PRO A 216 10.47 15.40 -13.98
C PRO A 216 9.42 16.37 -14.52
N ASN A 217 8.12 16.12 -14.28
CA ASN A 217 7.06 17.00 -14.76
C ASN A 217 7.07 18.35 -14.02
N GLU A 218 7.37 18.35 -12.72
CA GLU A 218 7.55 19.58 -11.95
C GLU A 218 8.72 20.43 -12.48
N ILE A 219 9.84 19.79 -12.84
CA ILE A 219 11.01 20.47 -13.42
C ILE A 219 10.66 21.03 -14.81
N ALA A 220 10.05 20.23 -15.67
CA ALA A 220 9.68 20.65 -17.03
C ALA A 220 8.75 21.87 -17.00
N LEU A 221 7.72 21.83 -16.15
CA LEU A 221 6.83 22.98 -15.95
C LEU A 221 7.57 24.17 -15.34
N THR A 222 8.45 23.96 -14.36
CA THR A 222 9.25 25.05 -13.77
C THR A 222 10.08 25.77 -14.83
N ILE A 223 10.72 25.04 -15.77
CA ILE A 223 11.50 25.64 -16.85
C ILE A 223 10.62 26.55 -17.71
N LEU A 224 9.42 26.08 -18.10
CA LEU A 224 8.47 26.89 -18.87
C LEU A 224 8.02 28.14 -18.09
N LEU A 225 7.69 28.00 -16.81
CA LEU A 225 7.27 29.12 -15.96
C LEU A 225 8.38 30.17 -15.81
N VAL A 226 9.64 29.74 -15.66
CA VAL A 226 10.81 30.64 -15.62
C VAL A 226 10.99 31.35 -16.96
N ALA A 227 10.89 30.63 -18.08
CA ALA A 227 11.00 31.22 -19.42
C ALA A 227 9.92 32.29 -19.65
N LEU A 228 8.65 32.00 -19.33
CA LEU A 228 7.56 32.97 -19.41
C LEU A 228 7.79 34.18 -18.50
N THR A 229 8.29 33.94 -17.28
CA THR A 229 8.61 35.03 -16.33
C THR A 229 9.68 35.95 -16.89
N ILE A 230 10.72 35.41 -17.54
CA ILE A 230 11.77 36.21 -18.20
C ILE A 230 11.17 37.03 -19.35
N VAL A 231 10.35 36.40 -20.20
CA VAL A 231 9.68 37.09 -21.32
C VAL A 231 8.82 38.25 -20.81
N PHE A 232 7.98 38.00 -19.80
CA PHE A 232 7.12 39.05 -19.23
C PHE A 232 7.91 40.12 -18.51
N LEU A 233 8.97 39.76 -17.79
CA LEU A 233 9.86 40.73 -17.15
C LEU A 233 10.47 41.68 -18.17
N LEU A 234 11.04 41.14 -19.26
CA LEU A 234 11.61 41.95 -20.34
C LEU A 234 10.54 42.79 -21.04
N ALA A 235 9.38 42.20 -21.32
CA ALA A 235 8.26 42.91 -21.94
C ALA A 235 7.81 44.10 -21.09
N THR A 236 7.53 43.90 -19.79
CA THR A 236 7.06 45.00 -18.93
C THR A 236 8.15 46.00 -18.60
N ALA A 237 9.40 45.57 -18.42
CA ALA A 237 10.50 46.47 -18.10
C ALA A 237 10.81 47.41 -19.29
N THR A 238 10.70 46.92 -20.52
CA THR A 238 10.92 47.73 -21.74
C THR A 238 9.77 48.66 -22.08
N LEU A 239 8.56 48.45 -21.53
CA LEU A 239 7.45 49.41 -21.68
C LEU A 239 7.76 50.77 -21.04
N TRP A 240 8.60 50.83 -20.00
CA TRP A 240 8.97 52.10 -19.39
C TRP A 240 9.69 53.03 -20.36
N PRO A 241 10.83 52.66 -20.98
CA PRO A 241 11.50 53.54 -21.95
C PRO A 241 10.64 53.83 -23.18
N PHE A 242 9.84 52.87 -23.66
CA PHE A 242 8.94 53.10 -24.81
C PHE A 242 7.83 54.11 -24.53
N SER A 243 7.16 54.01 -23.38
CA SER A 243 6.11 54.97 -22.99
C SER A 243 6.68 56.34 -22.62
N SER A 244 7.87 56.38 -22.02
CA SER A 244 8.59 57.62 -21.73
C SER A 244 8.95 58.38 -23.01
N TYR A 245 9.36 57.68 -24.07
CA TYR A 245 9.61 58.28 -25.37
C TYR A 245 8.33 58.82 -26.04
N GLY A 246 7.22 58.09 -25.94
CA GLY A 246 5.94 58.44 -26.56
C GLY A 246 5.11 59.49 -25.80
N GLY A 247 5.56 59.95 -24.63
CA GLY A 247 4.86 60.94 -23.81
C GLY A 247 5.01 60.66 -22.32
N THR A 248 3.91 60.33 -21.65
CA THR A 248 3.92 60.04 -20.20
C THR A 248 4.34 58.61 -19.94
N ALA A 249 5.47 58.44 -19.26
CA ALA A 249 5.95 57.14 -18.81
C ALA A 249 4.91 56.43 -17.92
N VAL A 250 4.71 55.13 -18.15
CA VAL A 250 3.88 54.30 -17.27
C VAL A 250 4.54 54.20 -15.89
N SER A 251 3.75 54.37 -14.83
CA SER A 251 4.28 54.31 -13.46
C SER A 251 4.81 52.92 -13.11
N VAL A 252 5.86 52.87 -12.30
CA VAL A 252 6.47 51.61 -11.84
C VAL A 252 5.43 50.73 -11.15
N THR A 253 4.51 51.30 -10.38
CA THR A 253 3.40 50.58 -9.74
C THR A 253 2.54 49.82 -10.76
N VAL A 254 2.17 50.45 -11.87
CA VAL A 254 1.36 49.82 -12.92
C VAL A 254 2.16 48.75 -13.65
N LEU A 255 3.45 48.98 -13.91
CA LEU A 255 4.32 47.97 -14.54
C LEU A 255 4.50 46.73 -13.66
N VAL A 256 4.67 46.91 -12.34
CA VAL A 256 4.73 45.79 -11.38
C VAL A 256 3.40 45.04 -11.33
N ALA A 257 2.27 45.76 -11.26
CA ALA A 257 0.95 45.14 -11.27
C ALA A 257 0.72 44.32 -12.56
N LEU A 258 1.04 44.90 -13.72
CA LEU A 258 0.96 44.23 -15.02
C LEU A 258 1.85 42.99 -15.07
N LEU A 259 3.11 43.09 -14.62
CA LEU A 259 4.04 41.97 -14.57
C LEU A 259 3.48 40.82 -13.73
N VAL A 260 2.96 41.11 -12.53
CA VAL A 260 2.39 40.08 -11.65
C VAL A 260 1.14 39.46 -12.24
N CYS A 261 0.30 40.23 -12.95
CA CYS A 261 -0.87 39.71 -13.65
C CYS A 261 -0.52 38.79 -14.84
N LEU A 262 0.62 39.03 -15.50
CA LEU A 262 1.07 38.22 -16.64
C LEU A 262 1.84 36.96 -16.21
N ILE A 263 2.65 37.09 -15.16
CA ILE A 263 3.40 35.95 -14.60
C ILE A 263 2.40 34.87 -14.16
N PRO A 264 2.68 33.58 -14.43
CA PRO A 264 1.81 32.45 -14.08
C PRO A 264 1.81 32.13 -12.58
N THR A 265 1.41 33.09 -11.75
CA THR A 265 1.43 33.04 -10.28
C THR A 265 0.52 31.95 -9.73
N THR A 266 -0.62 31.69 -10.37
CA THR A 266 -1.56 30.62 -9.98
C THR A 266 -0.89 29.25 -9.96
N ILE A 267 -0.17 28.90 -11.01
CA ILE A 267 0.48 27.59 -11.13
C ILE A 267 1.77 27.57 -10.31
N GLY A 268 2.56 28.65 -10.37
CA GLY A 268 3.84 28.76 -9.65
C GLY A 268 3.70 28.70 -8.12
N GLY A 269 2.58 29.16 -7.56
CA GLY A 269 2.29 29.08 -6.14
C GLY A 269 1.68 27.73 -5.70
N LEU A 270 1.03 26.99 -6.60
CA LEU A 270 0.29 25.77 -6.25
C LEU A 270 1.03 24.47 -6.57
N LEU A 271 2.09 24.52 -7.39
CA LEU A 271 2.80 23.32 -7.86
C LEU A 271 3.32 22.44 -6.71
N SER A 272 3.95 23.02 -5.69
CA SER A 272 4.40 22.30 -4.49
C SER A 272 3.24 21.66 -3.72
N ALA A 273 2.11 22.38 -3.62
CA ALA A 273 0.93 21.92 -2.88
C ALA A 273 0.28 20.69 -3.55
N ILE A 274 0.25 20.67 -4.90
CA ILE A 274 -0.28 19.53 -5.67
C ILE A 274 0.53 18.27 -5.38
N GLY A 275 1.86 18.35 -5.41
CA GLY A 275 2.73 17.19 -5.13
C GLY A 275 2.54 16.63 -3.72
N VAL A 276 2.48 17.51 -2.71
CA VAL A 276 2.27 17.10 -1.31
C VAL A 276 0.88 16.47 -1.11
N ALA A 277 -0.15 17.07 -1.70
CA ALA A 277 -1.51 16.52 -1.63
C ALA A 277 -1.63 15.16 -2.33
N GLY A 278 -0.95 14.98 -3.47
CA GLY A 278 -0.89 13.70 -4.19
C GLY A 278 -0.30 12.58 -3.34
N MET A 279 0.83 12.83 -2.67
CA MET A 279 1.46 11.85 -1.77
C MET A 279 0.55 11.50 -0.58
N SER A 280 -0.15 12.47 0.00
CA SER A 280 -1.12 12.21 1.08
C SER A 280 -2.27 11.30 0.63
N ARG A 281 -2.73 11.44 -0.63
CA ARG A 281 -3.75 10.55 -1.20
C ARG A 281 -3.23 9.13 -1.41
N MET A 282 -1.98 8.97 -1.85
CA MET A 282 -1.35 7.65 -1.99
C MET A 282 -1.30 6.93 -0.64
N LEU A 283 -0.85 7.62 0.40
CA LEU A 283 -0.81 7.06 1.75
C LEU A 283 -2.21 6.73 2.29
N ALA A 284 -3.22 7.56 2.01
CA ALA A 284 -4.60 7.28 2.37
C ALA A 284 -5.20 6.07 1.63
N ALA A 285 -4.66 5.76 0.44
CA ALA A 285 -4.95 4.56 -0.32
C ALA A 285 -4.07 3.36 0.08
N ASN A 286 -3.32 3.46 1.19
CA ASN A 286 -2.38 2.46 1.69
C ASN A 286 -1.25 2.11 0.69
N VAL A 287 -0.83 3.06 -0.15
CA VAL A 287 0.31 2.91 -1.06
C VAL A 287 1.48 3.76 -0.59
N ILE A 288 2.64 3.13 -0.45
CA ILE A 288 3.89 3.75 0.00
C ILE A 288 4.78 3.91 -1.22
N ALA A 289 4.97 5.15 -1.68
CA ALA A 289 5.86 5.48 -2.79
C ALA A 289 7.21 6.01 -2.28
N THR A 290 8.31 5.36 -2.69
CA THR A 290 9.69 5.76 -2.31
C THR A 290 10.02 7.21 -2.66
N SER A 291 9.38 7.75 -3.70
CA SER A 291 9.52 9.16 -4.08
C SER A 291 8.30 9.64 -4.87
N GLY A 292 8.12 10.96 -4.95
CA GLY A 292 7.12 11.56 -5.85
C GLY A 292 7.35 11.23 -7.33
N ARG A 293 8.60 10.92 -7.73
CA ARG A 293 8.92 10.49 -9.09
C ARG A 293 8.25 9.16 -9.44
N ALA A 294 8.19 8.21 -8.50
CA ALA A 294 7.53 6.93 -8.71
C ALA A 294 6.02 7.11 -8.96
N VAL A 295 5.39 8.04 -8.23
CA VAL A 295 3.96 8.36 -8.41
C VAL A 295 3.68 8.99 -9.76
N GLU A 296 4.56 9.88 -10.24
CA GLU A 296 4.42 10.46 -11.58
C GLU A 296 4.66 9.44 -12.69
N ALA A 297 5.74 8.65 -12.56
CA ALA A 297 6.06 7.62 -13.54
C ALA A 297 4.93 6.59 -13.67
N ALA A 298 4.22 6.27 -12.58
CA ALA A 298 3.05 5.40 -12.62
C ALA A 298 1.90 5.94 -13.49
N GLY A 299 1.83 7.26 -13.69
CA GLY A 299 0.86 7.90 -14.59
C GLY A 299 1.21 7.78 -16.08
N ASP A 300 2.48 7.54 -16.41
CA ASP A 300 2.98 7.43 -17.78
C ASP A 300 3.10 5.96 -18.26
N VAL A 301 2.65 5.00 -17.46
CA VAL A 301 2.76 3.56 -17.76
C VAL A 301 1.87 3.16 -18.93
N ASP A 302 2.45 2.42 -19.89
CA ASP A 302 1.74 1.88 -21.06
C ASP A 302 1.29 0.43 -20.86
N VAL A 303 2.07 -0.36 -20.12
CA VAL A 303 1.83 -1.79 -19.90
C VAL A 303 1.92 -2.12 -18.41
N LEU A 304 0.87 -2.74 -17.88
CA LEU A 304 0.80 -3.22 -16.51
C LEU A 304 0.90 -4.76 -16.49
N LEU A 305 2.00 -5.26 -15.93
CA LEU A 305 2.21 -6.67 -15.63
C LEU A 305 1.72 -6.95 -14.21
N LEU A 306 0.81 -7.90 -14.07
CA LEU A 306 0.26 -8.28 -12.77
C LEU A 306 0.58 -9.73 -12.48
N ASP A 307 1.24 -10.00 -11.35
CA ASP A 307 1.25 -11.37 -10.84
C ASP A 307 -0.18 -11.82 -10.52
N LYS A 308 -0.51 -13.09 -10.75
CA LYS A 308 -1.87 -13.60 -10.54
C LYS A 308 -2.23 -13.61 -9.06
N THR A 309 -1.37 -14.21 -8.23
CA THR A 309 -1.72 -14.60 -6.87
C THR A 309 -1.78 -13.35 -6.00
N GLY A 310 -2.89 -13.14 -5.29
CA GLY A 310 -3.03 -12.03 -4.35
C GLY A 310 -3.19 -10.64 -4.99
N THR A 311 -2.92 -10.49 -6.29
CA THR A 311 -3.19 -9.26 -7.04
C THR A 311 -4.52 -9.36 -7.80
N ILE A 312 -4.62 -10.31 -8.75
CA ILE A 312 -5.85 -10.53 -9.54
C ILE A 312 -6.86 -11.34 -8.74
N THR A 313 -6.35 -12.35 -8.04
CA THR A 313 -7.14 -13.21 -7.17
C THR A 313 -7.03 -12.76 -5.73
N LEU A 314 -7.86 -13.32 -4.86
CA LEU A 314 -7.78 -13.08 -3.41
C LEU A 314 -6.46 -13.56 -2.80
N GLY A 315 -5.68 -14.39 -3.52
CA GLY A 315 -4.39 -14.91 -3.08
C GLY A 315 -4.47 -16.13 -2.16
N ASN A 316 -5.66 -16.40 -1.62
CA ASN A 316 -5.95 -17.60 -0.86
C ASN A 316 -6.93 -18.47 -1.66
N ARG A 317 -6.64 -19.77 -1.77
CA ARG A 317 -7.58 -20.69 -2.42
C ARG A 317 -8.80 -20.87 -1.52
N GLN A 318 -10.00 -20.69 -2.08
CA GLN A 318 -11.26 -20.75 -1.36
C GLN A 318 -12.03 -22.00 -1.76
N ALA A 319 -12.79 -22.56 -0.82
CA ALA A 319 -13.69 -23.67 -1.09
C ALA A 319 -14.72 -23.28 -2.13
N SER A 320 -14.76 -24.06 -3.21
CA SER A 320 -15.67 -23.85 -4.34
C SER A 320 -16.77 -24.90 -4.39
N GLU A 321 -16.43 -26.18 -4.17
CA GLU A 321 -17.34 -27.31 -4.37
C GLU A 321 -17.09 -28.41 -3.35
N PHE A 322 -18.17 -29.10 -2.98
CA PHE A 322 -18.16 -30.34 -2.19
C PHE A 322 -18.40 -31.51 -3.15
N LEU A 323 -17.47 -32.47 -3.17
CA LEU A 323 -17.49 -33.64 -4.05
C LEU A 323 -17.60 -34.90 -3.19
N PRO A 324 -18.81 -35.43 -2.96
CA PRO A 324 -19.02 -36.55 -2.06
C PRO A 324 -18.39 -37.85 -2.58
N ALA A 325 -17.93 -38.69 -1.65
CA ALA A 325 -17.54 -40.06 -1.94
C ALA A 325 -18.77 -40.92 -2.32
N PRO A 326 -18.60 -42.08 -2.99
CA PRO A 326 -19.73 -42.96 -3.32
C PRO A 326 -20.55 -43.33 -2.09
N GLY A 327 -21.87 -43.13 -2.15
CA GLY A 327 -22.78 -43.43 -1.05
C GLY A 327 -22.83 -42.38 0.07
N VAL A 328 -22.19 -41.22 -0.11
CA VAL A 328 -22.25 -40.08 0.82
C VAL A 328 -23.08 -38.96 0.18
N ASP A 329 -23.98 -38.37 0.95
CA ASP A 329 -24.73 -37.19 0.50
C ASP A 329 -23.87 -35.93 0.60
N GLU A 330 -24.01 -35.02 -0.36
CA GLU A 330 -23.25 -33.75 -0.39
C GLU A 330 -23.47 -32.92 0.89
N GLN A 331 -24.70 -32.93 1.44
CA GLN A 331 -25.03 -32.23 2.69
C GLN A 331 -24.29 -32.84 3.90
N THR A 332 -24.13 -34.15 3.94
CA THR A 332 -23.39 -34.86 5.01
C THR A 332 -21.90 -34.53 4.94
N LEU A 333 -21.34 -34.49 3.73
CA LEU A 333 -19.96 -34.03 3.52
C LEU A 333 -19.80 -32.56 3.98
N ALA A 334 -20.71 -31.67 3.58
CA ALA A 334 -20.65 -30.26 3.96
C ALA A 334 -20.76 -30.06 5.48
N ASP A 335 -21.58 -30.87 6.17
CA ASP A 335 -21.71 -30.84 7.63
C ASP A 335 -20.39 -31.22 8.33
N ALA A 336 -19.81 -32.37 7.96
CA ALA A 336 -18.54 -32.81 8.51
C ALA A 336 -17.40 -31.84 8.16
N ALA A 337 -17.39 -31.30 6.94
CA ALA A 337 -16.42 -30.31 6.49
C ALA A 337 -16.49 -29.01 7.30
N GLN A 338 -17.70 -28.52 7.58
CA GLN A 338 -17.90 -27.36 8.44
C GLN A 338 -17.38 -27.62 9.84
N LEU A 339 -17.80 -28.72 10.46
CA LEU A 339 -17.41 -29.10 11.82
C LEU A 339 -15.88 -29.23 11.97
N ALA A 340 -15.21 -29.85 11.00
CA ALA A 340 -13.75 -29.97 10.99
C ALA A 340 -13.02 -28.64 10.72
N SER A 341 -13.72 -27.64 10.17
CA SER A 341 -13.16 -26.32 9.83
C SER A 341 -13.48 -25.24 10.86
N LEU A 342 -14.31 -25.52 11.87
CA LEU A 342 -14.67 -24.54 12.92
C LEU A 342 -13.47 -24.08 13.75
N ALA A 343 -12.48 -24.95 13.96
CA ALA A 343 -11.22 -24.64 14.63
C ALA A 343 -10.06 -24.40 13.66
N ASP A 344 -10.37 -24.26 12.37
CA ASP A 344 -9.39 -23.92 11.35
C ASP A 344 -9.54 -22.45 10.98
N GLU A 345 -8.71 -21.62 11.60
CA GLU A 345 -8.75 -20.17 11.39
C GLU A 345 -8.09 -19.70 10.10
N THR A 346 -7.50 -20.62 9.32
CA THR A 346 -6.91 -20.30 8.02
C THR A 346 -7.97 -19.78 7.04
N PRO A 347 -7.56 -19.00 6.01
CA PRO A 347 -8.45 -18.60 4.93
C PRO A 347 -9.19 -19.77 4.28
N GLU A 348 -8.53 -20.91 4.10
CA GLU A 348 -9.09 -22.15 3.58
C GLU A 348 -10.16 -22.71 4.51
N GLY A 349 -9.87 -22.84 5.81
CA GLY A 349 -10.83 -23.30 6.82
C GLY A 349 -12.08 -22.42 6.88
N ARG A 350 -11.89 -21.10 6.96
CA ARG A 350 -13.00 -20.13 6.95
C ARG A 350 -13.83 -20.21 5.67
N SER A 351 -13.20 -20.39 4.51
CA SER A 351 -13.90 -20.51 3.23
C SER A 351 -14.85 -21.71 3.18
N ILE A 352 -14.46 -22.84 3.79
CA ILE A 352 -15.28 -24.05 3.88
C ILE A 352 -16.53 -23.80 4.74
N VAL A 353 -16.36 -23.13 5.88
CA VAL A 353 -17.48 -22.76 6.77
C VAL A 353 -18.45 -21.81 6.05
N ILE A 354 -17.94 -20.86 5.29
CA ILE A 354 -18.74 -19.93 4.48
C ILE A 354 -19.51 -20.67 3.39
N LEU A 355 -18.84 -21.56 2.64
CA LEU A 355 -19.47 -22.34 1.56
C LEU A 355 -20.59 -23.24 2.10
N ALA A 356 -20.34 -23.93 3.22
CA ALA A 356 -21.34 -24.77 3.89
C ALA A 356 -22.57 -23.96 4.32
N LYS A 357 -22.35 -22.74 4.87
CA LYS A 357 -23.43 -21.83 5.26
C LYS A 357 -24.22 -21.32 4.06
N GLN A 358 -23.56 -20.94 2.96
CA GLN A 358 -24.22 -20.39 1.78
C GLN A 358 -25.04 -21.44 1.02
N ARG A 359 -24.48 -22.64 0.83
CA ARG A 359 -25.09 -23.68 -0.01
C ARG A 359 -26.14 -24.51 0.73
N PHE A 360 -25.91 -24.81 2.01
CA PHE A 360 -26.77 -25.71 2.80
C PHE A 360 -27.46 -25.04 3.99
N ASN A 361 -27.28 -23.72 4.17
CA ASN A 361 -27.83 -22.95 5.30
C ASN A 361 -27.47 -23.55 6.67
N LEU A 362 -26.30 -24.21 6.77
CA LEU A 362 -25.76 -24.75 8.00
C LEU A 362 -25.27 -23.59 8.88
N ARG A 363 -26.15 -23.09 9.75
CA ARG A 363 -25.90 -21.99 10.67
C ARG A 363 -25.17 -22.46 11.94
N GLN A 364 -24.66 -21.48 12.71
CA GLN A 364 -23.98 -21.68 13.99
C GLN A 364 -24.66 -22.76 14.83
N ARG A 365 -23.93 -23.84 15.06
CA ARG A 365 -24.30 -24.86 16.05
C ARG A 365 -23.86 -24.36 17.41
N ASP A 366 -24.65 -24.65 18.44
CA ASP A 366 -24.28 -24.31 19.81
C ASP A 366 -23.11 -25.21 20.24
N VAL A 367 -21.89 -24.69 20.06
CA VAL A 367 -20.63 -25.40 20.28
C VAL A 367 -20.52 -25.92 21.73
N GLN A 368 -21.15 -25.23 22.68
CA GLN A 368 -21.14 -25.60 24.09
C GLN A 368 -21.99 -26.86 24.38
N SER A 369 -23.01 -27.12 23.56
CA SER A 369 -23.89 -28.28 23.71
C SER A 369 -23.28 -29.60 23.22
N LEU A 370 -22.19 -29.55 22.44
CA LEU A 370 -21.65 -30.71 21.72
C LEU A 370 -20.61 -31.53 22.52
N HIS A 371 -20.21 -31.10 23.72
CA HIS A 371 -19.10 -31.71 24.49
C HIS A 371 -17.90 -32.10 23.61
N ALA A 372 -17.56 -31.22 22.67
CA ALA A 372 -16.60 -31.51 21.62
C ALA A 372 -15.19 -31.03 21.99
N THR A 373 -14.18 -31.81 21.60
CA THR A 373 -12.78 -31.37 21.64
C THR A 373 -12.34 -30.99 20.24
N PHE A 374 -12.03 -29.71 20.02
CA PHE A 374 -11.54 -29.23 18.75
C PHE A 374 -10.08 -29.60 18.54
N VAL A 375 -9.73 -29.92 17.29
CA VAL A 375 -8.36 -30.11 16.85
C VAL A 375 -8.03 -28.94 15.92
N PRO A 376 -7.31 -27.91 16.39
CA PRO A 376 -6.98 -26.77 15.56
C PRO A 376 -6.10 -27.18 14.38
N PHE A 377 -6.14 -26.40 13.32
CA PHE A 377 -5.21 -26.58 12.22
C PHE A 377 -3.78 -26.33 12.70
N THR A 378 -2.85 -27.21 12.30
CA THR A 378 -1.42 -26.94 12.46
C THR A 378 -0.68 -27.26 11.17
N ALA A 379 0.31 -26.44 10.82
CA ALA A 379 1.13 -26.63 9.62
C ALA A 379 1.88 -27.97 9.63
N GLN A 380 2.24 -28.48 10.81
CA GLN A 380 2.92 -29.76 10.98
C GLN A 380 2.02 -30.95 10.64
N THR A 381 0.74 -30.89 11.04
CA THR A 381 -0.22 -31.96 10.77
C THR A 381 -0.89 -31.82 9.41
N ARG A 382 -0.96 -30.59 8.86
CA ARG A 382 -1.68 -30.23 7.62
C ARG A 382 -3.14 -30.71 7.61
N MET A 383 -3.75 -30.75 8.79
CA MET A 383 -5.14 -31.12 9.00
C MET A 383 -5.72 -30.38 10.21
N SER A 384 -7.04 -30.22 10.22
CA SER A 384 -7.84 -29.73 11.32
C SER A 384 -8.97 -30.72 11.59
N GLY A 385 -9.71 -30.55 12.69
CA GLY A 385 -10.84 -31.41 12.95
C GLY A 385 -11.56 -31.15 14.26
N ILE A 386 -12.41 -32.12 14.60
CA ILE A 386 -13.17 -32.10 15.83
C ILE A 386 -13.43 -33.53 16.29
N ASN A 387 -13.48 -33.71 17.61
CA ASN A 387 -13.88 -34.94 18.27
C ASN A 387 -15.21 -34.66 18.97
N ILE A 388 -16.30 -35.24 18.49
CA ILE A 388 -17.64 -35.08 19.07
C ILE A 388 -18.15 -36.48 19.42
N GLN A 389 -18.30 -36.79 20.71
CA GLN A 389 -18.72 -38.13 21.16
C GLN A 389 -17.83 -39.22 20.51
N ASP A 390 -18.41 -40.17 19.79
CA ASP A 390 -17.69 -41.23 19.05
C ASP A 390 -17.25 -40.83 17.63
N ARG A 391 -17.55 -39.60 17.19
CA ARG A 391 -17.25 -39.09 15.85
C ARG A 391 -15.91 -38.35 15.85
N LEU A 392 -14.93 -38.94 15.18
CA LEU A 392 -13.60 -38.37 14.96
C LEU A 392 -13.53 -37.78 13.55
N ILE A 393 -13.79 -36.49 13.40
CA ILE A 393 -13.84 -35.85 12.08
C ILE A 393 -12.53 -35.12 11.81
N ARG A 394 -11.92 -35.38 10.65
CA ARG A 394 -10.70 -34.71 10.19
C ARG A 394 -10.87 -34.19 8.78
N LYS A 395 -10.27 -33.03 8.52
CA LYS A 395 -10.15 -32.43 7.21
C LYS A 395 -8.71 -32.03 7.00
N GLY A 396 -8.13 -32.29 5.83
CA GLY A 396 -6.75 -31.92 5.57
C GLY A 396 -6.29 -32.23 4.15
N SER A 397 -4.99 -32.08 3.93
CA SER A 397 -4.35 -32.49 2.68
C SER A 397 -4.53 -33.99 2.42
N VAL A 398 -4.51 -34.38 1.14
CA VAL A 398 -4.67 -35.79 0.70
C VAL A 398 -3.71 -36.70 1.46
N ASP A 399 -2.43 -36.35 1.55
CA ASP A 399 -1.41 -37.19 2.21
C ASP A 399 -1.59 -37.30 3.72
N ALA A 400 -2.03 -36.22 4.39
CA ALA A 400 -2.30 -36.24 5.81
C ALA A 400 -3.50 -37.15 6.13
N ILE A 401 -4.57 -37.04 5.34
CA ILE A 401 -5.77 -37.86 5.53
C ILE A 401 -5.51 -39.33 5.18
N ARG A 402 -4.72 -39.65 4.14
CA ARG A 402 -4.32 -41.04 3.88
C ARG A 402 -3.61 -41.67 5.07
N ARG A 403 -2.66 -40.97 5.68
CA ARG A 403 -1.96 -41.44 6.89
C ARG A 403 -2.93 -41.61 8.06
N HIS A 404 -3.88 -40.69 8.24
CA HIS A 404 -4.90 -40.79 9.28
C HIS A 404 -5.83 -42.00 9.09
N ILE A 405 -6.32 -42.22 7.87
CA ILE A 405 -7.17 -43.37 7.53
C ILE A 405 -6.42 -44.69 7.76
N ALA A 406 -5.17 -44.79 7.31
CA ALA A 406 -4.35 -45.99 7.50
C ALA A 406 -4.10 -46.28 8.99
N ALA A 407 -3.85 -45.25 9.80
CA ALA A 407 -3.66 -45.39 11.25
C ALA A 407 -4.94 -45.88 11.98
N ASN A 408 -6.11 -45.62 11.41
CA ASN A 408 -7.40 -46.07 11.94
C ASN A 408 -7.90 -47.38 11.27
N ASN A 409 -7.03 -48.14 10.59
CA ASN A 409 -7.37 -49.36 9.85
C ASN A 409 -8.48 -49.19 8.80
N GLY A 410 -8.60 -47.99 8.21
CA GLY A 410 -9.54 -47.69 7.14
C GLY A 410 -8.97 -47.95 5.74
N HIS A 411 -9.84 -47.87 4.74
CA HIS A 411 -9.46 -48.00 3.33
C HIS A 411 -9.77 -46.71 2.57
N PHE A 412 -8.86 -46.28 1.70
CA PHE A 412 -9.05 -45.11 0.86
C PHE A 412 -9.73 -45.55 -0.47
N PRO A 413 -10.98 -45.15 -0.76
CA PRO A 413 -11.69 -45.66 -1.93
C PRO A 413 -11.06 -45.20 -3.26
N PRO A 414 -10.89 -46.07 -4.27
CA PRO A 414 -10.33 -45.70 -5.59
C PRO A 414 -11.14 -44.62 -6.33
N GLN A 415 -12.44 -44.54 -6.08
CA GLN A 415 -13.29 -43.50 -6.64
C GLN A 415 -12.96 -42.12 -6.06
N VAL A 416 -12.55 -42.05 -4.79
CA VAL A 416 -12.08 -40.79 -4.19
C VAL A 416 -10.73 -40.40 -4.78
N ASP A 417 -9.85 -41.35 -5.09
CA ASP A 417 -8.62 -41.06 -5.85
C ASP A 417 -8.93 -40.43 -7.20
N THR A 418 -9.95 -40.94 -7.89
CA THR A 418 -10.42 -40.35 -9.16
C THR A 418 -10.96 -38.93 -8.96
N LEU A 419 -11.68 -38.66 -7.87
CA LEU A 419 -12.14 -37.30 -7.53
C LEU A 419 -10.97 -36.36 -7.24
N VAL A 420 -9.99 -36.81 -6.45
CA VAL A 420 -8.76 -36.05 -6.15
C VAL A 420 -8.01 -35.72 -7.44
N GLU A 421 -7.83 -36.70 -8.33
CA GLU A 421 -7.21 -36.49 -9.64
C GLU A 421 -8.01 -35.51 -10.51
N ASN A 422 -9.34 -35.61 -10.52
CA ASN A 422 -10.19 -34.70 -11.31
C ASN A 422 -10.10 -33.26 -10.78
N VAL A 423 -10.11 -33.05 -9.47
CA VAL A 423 -9.92 -31.73 -8.85
C VAL A 423 -8.53 -31.18 -9.20
N ALA A 424 -7.50 -32.02 -9.12
CA ALA A 424 -6.14 -31.65 -9.50
C ALA A 424 -6.03 -31.30 -11.00
N ARG A 425 -6.73 -32.04 -11.88
CA ARG A 425 -6.81 -31.75 -13.33
C ARG A 425 -7.54 -30.43 -13.63
N GLN A 426 -8.43 -30.01 -12.73
CA GLN A 426 -9.08 -28.70 -12.76
C GLN A 426 -8.25 -27.61 -12.04
N TRP A 427 -7.01 -27.92 -11.67
CA TRP A 427 -6.06 -26.98 -11.05
C TRP A 427 -6.53 -26.38 -9.73
N ALA A 428 -7.48 -27.08 -9.09
CA ALA A 428 -7.91 -26.83 -7.74
C ALA A 428 -7.10 -27.68 -6.76
N THR A 429 -6.94 -27.22 -5.52
CA THR A 429 -6.32 -28.03 -4.47
C THR A 429 -7.38 -28.90 -3.81
N PRO A 430 -7.25 -30.23 -3.85
CA PRO A 430 -8.16 -31.13 -3.16
C PRO A 430 -7.84 -31.18 -1.66
N LEU A 431 -8.83 -30.90 -0.83
CA LEU A 431 -8.82 -31.26 0.59
C LEU A 431 -9.75 -32.45 0.81
N VAL A 432 -9.37 -33.38 1.66
CA VAL A 432 -10.19 -34.58 1.93
C VAL A 432 -10.80 -34.46 3.32
N VAL A 433 -12.06 -34.87 3.45
CA VAL A 433 -12.77 -34.96 4.74
C VAL A 433 -12.99 -36.43 5.07
N ALA A 434 -12.69 -36.80 6.30
CA ALA A 434 -12.84 -38.15 6.82
C ALA A 434 -13.53 -38.13 8.18
N GLU A 435 -14.27 -39.20 8.45
CA GLU A 435 -14.87 -39.49 9.74
C GLU A 435 -14.43 -40.88 10.20
N GLY A 436 -13.60 -40.92 11.25
CA GLY A 436 -12.93 -42.11 11.75
C GLY A 436 -12.04 -42.76 10.70
N ALA A 437 -12.46 -43.93 10.24
CA ALA A 437 -11.77 -44.73 9.23
C ALA A 437 -12.37 -44.59 7.81
N THR A 438 -13.41 -43.74 7.65
CA THR A 438 -14.17 -43.62 6.40
C THR A 438 -13.95 -42.24 5.77
N VAL A 439 -13.72 -42.20 4.46
CA VAL A 439 -13.60 -40.95 3.70
C VAL A 439 -14.99 -40.49 3.25
N LEU A 440 -15.34 -39.24 3.57
CA LEU A 440 -16.63 -38.65 3.23
C LEU A 440 -16.64 -37.98 1.85
N GLY A 441 -15.49 -37.46 1.41
CA GLY A 441 -15.35 -36.85 0.09
C GLY A 441 -14.22 -35.82 0.01
N VAL A 442 -14.24 -35.05 -1.08
CA VAL A 442 -13.22 -34.06 -1.44
C VAL A 442 -13.84 -32.66 -1.49
N ILE A 443 -13.09 -31.66 -1.05
CA ILE A 443 -13.41 -30.25 -1.19
C ILE A 443 -12.45 -29.67 -2.22
N ALA A 444 -12.98 -29.02 -3.25
CA ALA A 444 -12.16 -28.34 -4.25
C ALA A 444 -11.88 -26.89 -3.82
N LEU A 445 -10.62 -26.55 -3.59
CA LEU A 445 -10.19 -25.17 -3.36
C LEU A 445 -9.74 -24.53 -4.68
N LYS A 446 -10.39 -23.43 -5.10
CA LYS A 446 -10.05 -22.64 -6.29
C LYS A 446 -9.53 -21.27 -5.91
N ASP A 447 -8.65 -20.70 -6.72
CA ASP A 447 -8.20 -19.33 -6.55
C ASP A 447 -9.25 -18.38 -7.16
N ILE A 448 -9.91 -17.57 -6.33
CA ILE A 448 -11.06 -16.77 -6.76
C ILE A 448 -10.62 -15.38 -7.22
N VAL A 449 -11.06 -14.97 -8.40
CA VAL A 449 -10.84 -13.63 -8.97
C VAL A 449 -11.53 -12.57 -8.11
N LYS A 450 -10.85 -11.46 -7.82
CA LYS A 450 -11.42 -10.37 -7.02
C LYS A 450 -12.65 -9.76 -7.70
N GLY A 451 -13.69 -9.49 -6.92
CA GLY A 451 -14.87 -8.78 -7.40
C GLY A 451 -14.54 -7.39 -7.95
N GLY A 452 -15.16 -7.01 -9.07
CA GLY A 452 -14.98 -5.68 -9.68
C GLY A 452 -13.69 -5.50 -10.50
N ILE A 453 -12.84 -6.54 -10.60
CA ILE A 453 -11.53 -6.40 -11.28
C ILE A 453 -11.68 -6.29 -12.80
N LYS A 454 -12.68 -6.97 -13.36
CA LYS A 454 -12.97 -6.96 -14.80
C LYS A 454 -13.34 -5.57 -15.29
N GLU A 455 -14.16 -4.85 -14.52
CA GLU A 455 -14.51 -3.47 -14.82
C GLU A 455 -13.30 -2.54 -14.74
N ARG A 456 -12.38 -2.78 -13.78
CA ARG A 456 -11.14 -2.00 -13.64
C ARG A 456 -10.20 -2.21 -14.82
N PHE A 457 -9.99 -3.45 -15.27
CA PHE A 457 -9.19 -3.70 -16.48
C PHE A 457 -9.84 -3.14 -17.73
N ALA A 458 -11.17 -3.16 -17.84
CA ALA A 458 -11.87 -2.49 -18.93
C ALA A 458 -11.65 -0.96 -18.93
N GLN A 459 -11.55 -0.32 -17.76
CA GLN A 459 -11.21 1.10 -17.65
C GLN A 459 -9.76 1.38 -18.06
N LEU A 460 -8.80 0.57 -17.60
CA LEU A 460 -7.39 0.69 -18.01
C LEU A 460 -7.21 0.54 -19.53
N ARG A 461 -7.92 -0.43 -20.13
CA ARG A 461 -7.92 -0.64 -21.58
C ARG A 461 -8.47 0.58 -22.35
N LYS A 462 -9.50 1.25 -21.82
CA LYS A 462 -10.01 2.52 -22.40
C LYS A 462 -9.03 3.68 -22.30
N MET A 463 -8.12 3.64 -21.32
CA MET A 463 -7.03 4.60 -21.17
C MET A 463 -5.83 4.28 -22.09
N GLY A 464 -5.86 3.13 -22.79
CA GLY A 464 -4.77 2.67 -23.65
C GLY A 464 -3.72 1.82 -22.93
N ILE A 465 -3.93 1.50 -21.64
CA ILE A 465 -2.98 0.71 -20.84
C ILE A 465 -3.24 -0.78 -21.09
N LYS A 466 -2.22 -1.50 -21.56
CA LYS A 466 -2.29 -2.96 -21.77
C LYS A 466 -2.08 -3.69 -20.44
N THR A 467 -2.89 -4.70 -20.17
CA THR A 467 -2.82 -5.51 -18.95
C THR A 467 -2.41 -6.94 -19.27
N VAL A 468 -1.32 -7.42 -18.65
CA VAL A 468 -0.81 -8.78 -18.87
C VAL A 468 -0.73 -9.50 -17.53
N MET A 469 -1.42 -10.63 -17.42
CA MET A 469 -1.33 -11.49 -16.24
C MET A 469 -0.09 -12.38 -16.33
N ILE A 470 0.70 -12.43 -15.25
CA ILE A 470 1.86 -13.30 -15.12
C ILE A 470 1.54 -14.39 -14.10
N THR A 471 1.81 -15.65 -14.44
CA THR A 471 1.56 -16.76 -13.53
C THR A 471 2.49 -17.94 -13.76
N GLY A 472 2.80 -18.67 -12.69
CA GLY A 472 3.44 -19.98 -12.76
C GLY A 472 2.48 -21.12 -13.12
N ASP A 473 1.17 -20.86 -13.17
CA ASP A 473 0.18 -21.86 -13.56
C ASP A 473 0.36 -22.25 -15.04
N ASN A 474 -0.13 -23.42 -15.40
CA ASN A 474 -0.12 -23.87 -16.78
C ASN A 474 -1.02 -23.02 -17.69
N ARG A 475 -0.84 -23.18 -19.00
CA ARG A 475 -1.54 -22.36 -20.01
C ARG A 475 -3.07 -22.42 -19.94
N LEU A 476 -3.66 -23.58 -19.64
CA LEU A 476 -5.12 -23.73 -19.61
C LEU A 476 -5.75 -22.98 -18.42
N THR A 477 -5.13 -23.07 -17.24
CA THR A 477 -5.60 -22.38 -16.03
C THR A 477 -5.44 -20.87 -16.18
N ALA A 478 -4.28 -20.45 -16.67
CA ALA A 478 -4.01 -19.05 -16.94
C ALA A 478 -5.03 -18.47 -17.94
N ALA A 479 -5.38 -19.19 -19.01
CA ALA A 479 -6.37 -18.74 -19.97
C ALA A 479 -7.78 -18.59 -19.35
N ALA A 480 -8.19 -19.53 -18.50
CA ALA A 480 -9.48 -19.46 -17.81
C ALA A 480 -9.57 -18.25 -16.87
N ILE A 481 -8.55 -18.05 -16.03
CA ILE A 481 -8.49 -16.91 -15.11
C ILE A 481 -8.37 -15.60 -15.87
N ALA A 482 -7.59 -15.56 -16.96
CA ALA A 482 -7.45 -14.37 -17.80
C ALA A 482 -8.79 -13.95 -18.42
N ALA A 483 -9.58 -14.91 -18.91
CA ALA A 483 -10.90 -14.66 -19.48
C ALA A 483 -11.93 -14.20 -18.43
N GLU A 484 -11.87 -14.79 -17.23
CA GLU A 484 -12.71 -14.40 -16.10
C GLU A 484 -12.39 -12.97 -15.62
N ALA A 485 -11.09 -12.69 -15.40
CA ALA A 485 -10.60 -11.39 -14.96
C ALA A 485 -10.71 -10.31 -16.05
N GLY A 486 -10.67 -10.67 -17.33
CA GLY A 486 -10.76 -9.73 -18.44
C GLY A 486 -9.47 -8.94 -18.72
N VAL A 487 -8.31 -9.57 -18.52
CA VAL A 487 -6.99 -9.02 -18.92
C VAL A 487 -6.81 -9.04 -20.45
N ASP A 488 -5.84 -8.31 -20.99
CA ASP A 488 -5.55 -8.30 -22.43
C ASP A 488 -4.79 -9.55 -22.88
N ASP A 489 -3.86 -10.02 -22.04
CA ASP A 489 -2.92 -11.09 -22.38
C ASP A 489 -2.45 -11.82 -21.11
N PHE A 490 -1.77 -12.95 -21.28
CA PHE A 490 -1.19 -13.67 -20.14
C PHE A 490 0.11 -14.41 -20.49
N LEU A 491 1.01 -14.50 -19.51
CA LEU A 491 2.20 -15.34 -19.52
C LEU A 491 2.03 -16.45 -18.48
N SER A 492 1.84 -17.68 -18.95
CA SER A 492 1.77 -18.89 -18.12
C SER A 492 3.14 -19.55 -17.96
N GLU A 493 3.30 -20.39 -16.94
CA GLU A 493 4.55 -21.11 -16.63
C GLU A 493 5.77 -20.17 -16.60
N ALA A 494 5.56 -18.94 -16.09
CA ALA A 494 6.52 -17.85 -16.18
C ALA A 494 7.74 -18.10 -15.29
N THR A 495 8.91 -18.36 -15.89
CA THR A 495 10.20 -18.35 -15.19
C THR A 495 10.67 -16.91 -14.94
N PRO A 496 11.54 -16.65 -13.95
CA PRO A 496 12.10 -15.32 -13.71
C PRO A 496 12.72 -14.68 -14.97
N GLU A 497 13.40 -15.47 -15.80
CA GLU A 497 13.99 -15.02 -17.06
C GLU A 497 12.93 -14.64 -18.09
N ALA A 498 11.83 -15.40 -18.15
CA ALA A 498 10.71 -15.09 -19.03
C ALA A 498 10.01 -13.78 -18.62
N LYS A 499 9.86 -13.53 -17.31
CA LYS A 499 9.34 -12.25 -16.80
C LYS A 499 10.24 -11.08 -17.23
N LEU A 500 11.55 -11.21 -17.05
CA LEU A 500 12.54 -10.21 -17.47
C LEU A 500 12.55 -9.98 -18.99
N ALA A 501 12.48 -11.05 -19.77
CA ALA A 501 12.46 -10.96 -21.23
C ALA A 501 11.22 -10.20 -21.72
N LEU A 502 10.05 -10.46 -21.12
CA LEU A 502 8.81 -9.77 -21.45
C LEU A 502 8.88 -8.27 -21.12
N ILE A 503 9.44 -7.91 -19.96
CA ILE A 503 9.64 -6.50 -19.58
C ILE A 503 10.55 -5.81 -20.61
N ARG A 504 11.71 -6.41 -20.91
CA ARG A 504 12.67 -5.86 -21.88
C ARG A 504 12.11 -5.78 -23.29
N GLN A 505 11.25 -6.71 -23.68
CA GLN A 505 10.58 -6.66 -24.97
C GLN A 505 9.71 -5.41 -25.07
N TYR A 506 8.82 -5.18 -24.10
CA TYR A 506 7.96 -3.98 -24.09
C TYR A 506 8.77 -2.69 -23.98
N GLN A 507 9.82 -2.66 -23.16
CA GLN A 507 10.74 -1.51 -23.08
C GLN A 507 11.46 -1.26 -24.41
N GLY A 508 11.87 -2.31 -25.12
CA GLY A 508 12.47 -2.23 -26.46
C GLY A 508 11.51 -1.72 -27.54
N GLU A 509 10.21 -1.88 -27.33
CA GLU A 509 9.14 -1.27 -28.14
C GLU A 509 8.85 0.20 -27.76
N GLY A 510 9.58 0.75 -26.78
CA GLY A 510 9.40 2.11 -26.29
C GLY A 510 8.22 2.30 -25.33
N ARG A 511 7.72 1.22 -24.72
CA ARG A 511 6.62 1.25 -23.74
C ARG A 511 7.15 1.27 -22.31
N LEU A 512 6.58 2.10 -21.46
CA LEU A 512 6.84 2.11 -20.02
C LEU A 512 6.08 0.97 -19.34
N VAL A 513 6.81 0.15 -18.58
CA VAL A 513 6.28 -1.08 -17.97
C VAL A 513 6.18 -0.91 -16.45
N ALA A 514 4.98 -1.12 -15.93
CA ALA A 514 4.79 -1.35 -14.50
C ALA A 514 4.64 -2.83 -14.19
N MET A 515 5.19 -3.27 -13.07
CA MET A 515 5.00 -4.63 -12.56
C MET A 515 4.55 -4.61 -11.11
N THR A 516 3.62 -5.50 -10.77
CA THR A 516 3.28 -5.82 -9.39
C THR A 516 3.57 -7.28 -9.06
N GLY A 517 4.09 -7.52 -7.86
CA GLY A 517 4.50 -8.84 -7.38
C GLY A 517 4.74 -8.85 -5.87
N ASP A 518 4.87 -10.04 -5.31
CA ASP A 518 5.00 -10.28 -3.86
C ASP A 518 6.20 -11.17 -3.48
N GLY A 519 6.73 -11.96 -4.41
CA GLY A 519 7.76 -12.97 -4.12
C GLY A 519 9.21 -12.48 -4.21
N THR A 520 10.12 -13.21 -3.55
CA THR A 520 11.58 -13.16 -3.82
C THR A 520 11.89 -13.41 -5.29
N ASN A 521 11.10 -14.28 -5.94
CA ASN A 521 11.23 -14.63 -7.35
C ASN A 521 10.91 -13.47 -8.30
N ASP A 522 10.17 -12.47 -7.84
CA ASP A 522 9.79 -11.29 -8.63
C ASP A 522 10.76 -10.13 -8.46
N ALA A 523 11.60 -10.14 -7.42
CA ALA A 523 12.52 -9.03 -7.13
C ALA A 523 13.38 -8.60 -8.34
N PRO A 524 13.97 -9.52 -9.14
CA PRO A 524 14.71 -9.12 -10.35
C PRO A 524 13.83 -8.44 -11.40
N ALA A 525 12.59 -8.92 -11.56
CA ALA A 525 11.65 -8.39 -12.54
C ALA A 525 11.09 -7.03 -12.10
N LEU A 526 10.77 -6.87 -10.81
CA LEU A 526 10.40 -5.59 -10.20
C LEU A 526 11.50 -4.55 -10.40
N ALA A 527 12.76 -4.90 -10.13
CA ALA A 527 13.90 -4.01 -10.31
C ALA A 527 14.16 -3.60 -11.78
N GLN A 528 13.73 -4.41 -12.76
CA GLN A 528 13.89 -4.13 -14.18
C GLN A 528 12.73 -3.27 -14.75
N ALA A 529 11.56 -3.27 -14.10
CA ALA A 529 10.41 -2.48 -14.50
C ALA A 529 10.65 -0.97 -14.29
N ASP A 530 9.96 -0.13 -15.06
CA ASP A 530 10.04 1.33 -14.90
C ASP A 530 9.33 1.79 -13.63
N VAL A 531 8.27 1.06 -13.24
CA VAL A 531 7.51 1.25 -12.01
C VAL A 531 7.25 -0.11 -11.35
N ALA A 532 7.71 -0.28 -10.12
CA ALA A 532 7.43 -1.48 -9.33
C ALA A 532 6.40 -1.20 -8.24
N VAL A 533 5.44 -2.13 -8.06
CA VAL A 533 4.47 -2.11 -6.96
C VAL A 533 4.55 -3.44 -6.21
N ALA A 534 5.35 -3.43 -5.14
CA ALA A 534 5.48 -4.57 -4.24
C ALA A 534 4.28 -4.66 -3.27
N MET A 535 3.76 -5.86 -3.04
CA MET A 535 2.69 -6.08 -2.06
C MET A 535 3.23 -6.05 -0.61
N ASN A 536 2.41 -5.61 0.35
CA ASN A 536 2.81 -5.52 1.77
C ASN A 536 3.15 -6.88 2.41
N SER A 537 2.51 -7.95 1.94
CA SER A 537 2.85 -9.34 2.29
C SER A 537 4.18 -9.81 1.69
N GLY A 538 4.74 -9.04 0.76
CA GLY A 538 5.91 -9.44 0.01
C GLY A 538 7.20 -9.46 0.84
N THR A 539 8.15 -10.24 0.34
CA THR A 539 9.45 -10.46 0.94
C THR A 539 10.26 -9.17 1.03
N GLN A 540 11.26 -9.10 1.92
CA GLN A 540 12.10 -7.91 2.05
C GLN A 540 12.81 -7.57 0.74
N ALA A 541 13.25 -8.58 -0.03
CA ALA A 541 13.85 -8.38 -1.35
C ALA A 541 12.91 -7.68 -2.34
N ALA A 542 11.61 -8.02 -2.33
CA ALA A 542 10.61 -7.36 -3.16
C ALA A 542 10.31 -5.91 -2.70
N LYS A 543 10.42 -5.63 -1.40
CA LYS A 543 10.23 -4.28 -0.83
C LYS A 543 11.43 -3.35 -1.05
N GLU A 544 12.62 -3.91 -1.32
CA GLU A 544 13.85 -3.16 -1.58
C GLU A 544 14.09 -2.88 -3.07
N ALA A 545 13.55 -3.72 -3.96
CA ALA A 545 13.50 -3.50 -5.40
C ALA A 545 12.57 -2.34 -5.77
#